data_AF-A0A564Y2S8-F1
#
_entry.id   AF-A0A564Y2S8-F1
#
_cell.length_a   1.000
_cell.length_b   1.000
_cell.length_c   1.000
_cell.angle_alpha   90.00
_cell.angle_beta   90.00
_cell.angle_gamma   90.00
#
_symmetry.space_group_name_H-M   'P 1'
#
loop_
_entity.id
_entity.type
_entity.pdbx_description
1 polymer ?
#
loop_
_entity_poly.entity_id
_entity_poly.type
_entity_poly.pdbx_seq_one_letter_code
_entity_poly.pdbx_strand_id
1 'polypeptide(L)'
;MPHKGLKGNKRSIHEDGNEEIIVRNKDVSLFMLRVRMNDQTLSPAERREARRELLLKMGAKPPKGQVINYRVLQENKRREKQERNDDFRGEKCKQKILERISGFGPLDRYYRRQAERQERR
;
A
#
# COMPACT_ATOMS: atom_id res chain seq x y z
N MET A 1 -7.92 45.79 -1.39
CA MET A 1 -8.38 44.54 -2.04
C MET A 1 -9.18 43.73 -1.02
N PRO A 2 -10.50 43.53 -1.19
CA PRO A 2 -11.31 42.84 -0.17
C PRO A 2 -11.26 41.31 -0.33
N HIS A 3 -11.01 40.61 0.78
CA HIS A 3 -11.00 39.15 0.86
C HIS A 3 -12.42 38.59 0.69
N LYS A 4 -12.65 37.82 -0.39
CA LYS A 4 -13.87 37.03 -0.56
C LYS A 4 -13.81 35.81 0.38
N GLY A 5 -14.54 35.89 1.49
CA GLY A 5 -14.77 34.77 2.38
C GLY A 5 -15.59 33.68 1.67
N LEU A 6 -14.95 32.54 1.39
CA LEU A 6 -15.64 31.33 0.95
C LEU A 6 -16.42 30.79 2.16
N LYS A 7 -17.73 31.06 2.20
CA LYS A 7 -18.66 30.45 3.16
C LYS A 7 -18.67 28.94 2.89
N GLY A 8 -17.99 28.19 3.75
CA GLY A 8 -18.03 26.73 3.74
C GLY A 8 -19.47 26.26 3.94
N ASN A 9 -19.98 25.53 2.96
CA ASN A 9 -21.24 24.82 3.08
C ASN A 9 -21.05 23.67 4.08
N LYS A 10 -21.30 23.94 5.36
CA LYS A 10 -21.33 22.92 6.41
C LYS A 10 -22.63 22.14 6.27
N ARG A 11 -22.64 21.12 5.42
CA ARG A 11 -23.62 20.04 5.55
C ARG A 11 -23.19 19.21 6.76
N SER A 12 -23.75 19.52 7.92
CA SER A 12 -23.78 18.59 9.04
C SER A 12 -24.68 17.43 8.62
N ILE A 13 -24.07 16.34 8.14
CA ILE A 13 -24.75 15.06 8.09
C ILE A 13 -24.81 14.63 9.55
N HIS A 14 -25.95 14.91 10.19
CA HIS A 14 -26.31 14.27 11.44
C HIS A 14 -26.48 12.78 11.10
N GLU A 15 -25.65 11.94 11.70
CA GLU A 15 -25.75 10.49 11.58
C GLU A 15 -26.85 10.03 12.54
N ASP A 16 -28.01 9.68 12.00
CA ASP A 16 -28.98 8.88 12.74
C ASP A 16 -28.38 7.48 12.94
N GLY A 17 -28.34 7.05 14.20
CA GLY A 17 -27.73 5.80 14.60
C GLY A 17 -28.47 4.61 14.00
N ASN A 18 -27.74 3.81 13.21
CA ASN A 18 -28.09 2.47 12.70
C ASN A 18 -28.80 2.41 11.33
N GLU A 19 -28.45 3.25 10.37
CA GLU A 19 -28.81 2.99 8.97
C GLU A 19 -27.83 2.00 8.31
N GLU A 20 -28.37 0.99 7.62
CA GLU A 20 -27.57 0.06 6.82
C GLU A 20 -26.98 0.76 5.60
N ILE A 21 -25.66 0.96 5.57
CA ILE A 21 -24.97 1.61 4.46
C ILE A 21 -24.57 0.56 3.41
N ILE A 22 -25.25 0.58 2.26
CA ILE A 22 -24.94 -0.29 1.12
C ILE A 22 -23.79 0.32 0.31
N VAL A 23 -22.66 -0.38 0.23
CA VAL A 23 -21.46 0.03 -0.53
C VAL A 23 -21.09 -1.05 -1.54
N ARG A 24 -20.73 -0.65 -2.76
CA ARG A 24 -20.21 -1.59 -3.77
C ARG A 24 -18.90 -2.20 -3.27
N ASN A 25 -18.70 -3.51 -3.51
CA ASN A 25 -17.50 -4.24 -3.06
C ASN A 25 -16.17 -3.55 -3.42
N LYS A 26 -16.09 -2.91 -4.59
CA LYS A 26 -14.89 -2.19 -5.05
C LYS A 26 -14.56 -0.96 -4.19
N ASP A 27 -15.58 -0.31 -3.64
CA ASP A 27 -15.49 0.96 -2.93
C ASP A 27 -15.37 0.78 -1.40
N VAL A 28 -15.51 -0.45 -0.89
CA VAL A 28 -15.47 -0.78 0.55
C VAL A 28 -14.22 -0.25 1.22
N SER A 29 -13.05 -0.40 0.58
CA SER A 29 -11.78 0.08 1.16
C SER A 29 -11.74 1.61 1.31
N LEU A 30 -12.33 2.34 0.38
CA LEU A 30 -12.41 3.81 0.41
C LEU A 30 -13.45 4.27 1.44
N PHE A 31 -14.55 3.53 1.56
CA PHE A 31 -15.58 3.77 2.56
C PHE A 31 -15.02 3.60 3.98
N MET A 32 -14.33 2.49 4.25
CA MET A 32 -13.69 2.25 5.56
C MET A 32 -12.71 3.36 5.95
N LEU A 33 -11.92 3.87 5.00
CA LEU A 33 -11.02 5.00 5.25
C LEU A 33 -11.77 6.31 5.51
N ARG A 34 -12.91 6.52 4.85
CA ARG A 34 -13.78 7.68 5.11
C ARG A 34 -14.38 7.63 6.51
N VAL A 35 -14.85 6.46 6.94
CA VAL A 35 -15.36 6.25 8.31
C VAL A 35 -14.26 6.53 9.33
N ARG A 36 -13.08 5.90 9.18
CA ARG A 36 -11.92 6.13 10.07
C ARG A 36 -11.48 7.60 10.12
N MET A 37 -11.53 8.32 8.99
CA MET A 37 -11.18 9.74 8.96
C MET A 37 -12.17 10.60 9.78
N ASN A 38 -13.43 10.19 9.88
CA ASN A 38 -14.48 10.93 10.59
C ASN A 38 -14.69 10.46 12.03
N ASP A 39 -14.10 9.33 12.42
CA ASP A 39 -14.22 8.76 13.75
C ASP A 39 -13.66 9.69 14.83
N GLN A 40 -14.54 10.13 15.73
CA GLN A 40 -14.18 11.06 16.79
C GLN A 40 -13.35 10.39 17.90
N THR A 41 -13.43 9.07 18.02
CA THR A 41 -12.70 8.29 19.04
C THR A 41 -11.20 8.16 18.74
N LEU A 42 -10.81 8.32 17.46
CA LEU A 42 -9.41 8.26 17.04
C LEU A 42 -8.65 9.54 17.31
N SER A 43 -7.32 9.39 17.47
CA SER A 43 -6.41 10.53 17.61
C SER A 43 -6.45 11.43 16.36
N PRO A 44 -6.26 12.76 16.51
CA PRO A 44 -6.09 13.66 15.36
C PRO A 44 -4.95 13.27 14.43
N ALA A 45 -3.94 12.52 14.91
CA ALA A 45 -2.86 12.01 14.06
C ALA A 45 -3.36 10.87 13.15
N GLU A 46 -4.09 9.91 13.72
CA GLU A 46 -4.63 8.75 13.01
C GLU A 46 -5.68 9.16 11.97
N ARG A 47 -6.55 10.14 12.30
CA ARG A 47 -7.48 10.73 11.32
C ARG A 47 -6.77 11.38 10.14
N ARG A 48 -5.63 12.05 10.40
CA ARG A 48 -4.81 12.67 9.34
C ARG A 48 -4.14 11.62 8.45
N GLU A 49 -3.71 10.51 9.03
CA GLU A 49 -3.15 9.38 8.29
C GLU A 49 -4.21 8.71 7.41
N ALA A 50 -5.38 8.37 7.97
CA ALA A 50 -6.51 7.82 7.21
C ALA A 50 -6.93 8.73 6.04
N ARG A 51 -6.95 10.06 6.28
CA ARG A 51 -7.19 11.04 5.22
C ARG A 51 -6.14 11.00 4.12
N ARG A 52 -4.85 10.93 4.50
CA ARG A 52 -3.73 10.86 3.55
C ARG A 52 -3.84 9.59 2.71
N GLU A 53 -4.08 8.44 3.34
CA GLU A 53 -4.23 7.17 2.63
C GLU A 53 -5.40 7.18 1.65
N LEU A 54 -6.56 7.71 2.08
CA LEU A 54 -7.74 7.86 1.22
C LEU A 54 -7.42 8.70 -0.02
N LEU A 55 -6.78 9.85 0.17
CA LEU A 55 -6.45 10.75 -0.94
C LEU A 55 -5.49 10.08 -1.93
N LEU A 56 -4.48 9.36 -1.43
CA LEU A 56 -3.54 8.63 -2.30
C LEU A 56 -4.26 7.55 -3.12
N LYS A 57 -5.18 6.79 -2.50
CA LYS A 57 -5.98 5.78 -3.22
C LYS A 57 -6.94 6.39 -4.24
N MET A 58 -7.40 7.62 -4.01
CA MET A 58 -8.22 8.39 -4.95
C MET A 58 -7.41 9.04 -6.10
N GLY A 59 -6.09 8.80 -6.16
CA GLY A 59 -5.23 9.32 -7.22
C GLY A 59 -4.63 10.69 -6.92
N ALA A 60 -4.63 11.14 -5.66
CA ALA A 60 -3.85 12.32 -5.29
C ALA A 60 -2.36 12.08 -5.51
N LYS A 61 -1.64 13.15 -5.88
CA LYS A 61 -0.19 13.09 -6.06
C LYS A 61 0.49 12.68 -4.74
N PRO A 62 1.45 11.74 -4.77
CA PRO A 62 2.19 11.38 -3.58
C PRO A 62 2.96 12.60 -3.04
N PRO A 63 3.18 12.66 -1.71
CA PRO A 63 3.94 13.75 -1.14
C PRO A 63 5.35 13.77 -1.73
N LYS A 64 5.86 14.97 -1.96
CA LYS A 64 7.24 15.15 -2.43
C LYS A 64 8.18 14.53 -1.40
N GLY A 65 9.15 13.74 -1.87
CA GLY A 65 10.21 13.22 -1.02
C GLY A 65 10.98 14.36 -0.36
N GLN A 66 11.62 14.07 0.77
CA GLN A 66 12.52 15.01 1.41
C GLN A 66 13.67 15.38 0.44
N VAL A 67 14.11 16.63 0.49
CA VAL A 67 15.29 17.06 -0.28
C VAL A 67 16.51 16.45 0.39
N ILE A 68 17.27 15.64 -0.34
CA ILE A 68 18.45 14.94 0.16
C ILE A 68 19.70 15.60 -0.43
N ASN A 69 20.73 15.82 0.39
CA ASN A 69 22.03 16.30 -0.08
C ASN A 69 22.63 15.27 -1.06
N TYR A 70 23.15 15.75 -2.19
CA TYR A 70 23.71 14.89 -3.23
C TYR A 70 24.81 13.94 -2.73
N ARG A 71 25.67 14.37 -1.80
CA ARG A 71 26.72 13.52 -1.23
C ARG A 71 26.12 12.32 -0.49
N VAL A 72 25.10 12.57 0.33
CA VAL A 72 24.37 11.53 1.08
C VAL A 72 23.64 10.58 0.13
N LEU A 73 23.02 11.12 -0.94
CA LEU A 73 22.36 10.30 -1.95
C LEU A 73 23.33 9.31 -2.62
N GLN A 74 24.53 9.77 -2.96
CA GLN A 74 25.55 8.91 -3.59
C GLN A 74 26.09 7.86 -2.63
N GLU A 75 26.31 8.22 -1.37
CA GLU A 75 26.73 7.27 -0.34
C GLU A 75 25.68 6.17 -0.13
N ASN A 76 24.40 6.54 -0.02
CA ASN A 76 23.31 5.57 0.14
C ASN A 76 23.21 4.63 -1.07
N LYS A 77 23.33 5.15 -2.30
CA LYS A 77 23.38 4.31 -3.51
C LYS A 77 24.57 3.35 -3.52
N ARG A 78 25.72 3.77 -2.99
CA ARG A 78 26.90 2.91 -2.87
C ARG A 78 26.65 1.78 -1.85
N ARG A 79 26.07 2.11 -0.69
CA ARG A 79 25.71 1.14 0.36
C ARG A 79 24.67 0.13 -0.13
N GLU A 80 23.59 0.59 -0.77
CA GLU A 80 22.54 -0.28 -1.32
C GLU A 80 23.09 -1.28 -2.36
N LYS A 81 24.02 -0.83 -3.22
CA LYS A 81 24.72 -1.74 -4.15
C LYS A 81 25.56 -2.78 -3.41
N GLN A 82 26.21 -2.39 -2.33
CA GLN A 82 27.04 -3.29 -1.53
C GLN A 82 26.17 -4.33 -0.81
N GLU A 83 25.12 -3.90 -0.12
CA GLU A 83 24.11 -4.77 0.51
C GLU A 83 23.50 -5.75 -0.50
N ARG A 84 23.18 -5.30 -1.72
CA ARG A 84 22.67 -6.19 -2.77
C ARG A 84 23.68 -7.27 -3.21
N ASN A 85 24.97 -6.95 -3.23
CA ASN A 85 26.02 -7.92 -3.56
C ASN A 85 26.28 -8.90 -2.42
N ASP A 86 26.22 -8.41 -1.19
CA ASP A 86 26.33 -9.23 0.02
C ASP A 86 25.12 -10.19 0.13
N ASP A 87 23.92 -9.72 -0.20
CA ASP A 87 22.70 -10.52 -0.34
C ASP A 87 22.80 -11.59 -1.45
N PHE A 88 23.42 -11.25 -2.58
CA PHE A 88 23.62 -12.19 -3.69
C PHE A 88 24.64 -13.29 -3.34
N ARG A 89 25.60 -12.99 -2.46
CA ARG A 89 26.51 -13.98 -1.86
C ARG A 89 25.92 -14.64 -0.59
N GLY A 90 24.81 -14.11 -0.06
CA GLY A 90 24.13 -14.53 1.16
C GLY A 90 22.80 -15.28 0.94
N GLU A 91 21.93 -15.22 1.96
CA GLU A 91 20.75 -16.08 2.18
C GLU A 91 19.81 -16.29 0.98
N LYS A 92 19.70 -15.32 0.06
CA LYS A 92 18.88 -15.47 -1.16
C LYS A 92 19.44 -16.51 -2.13
N CYS A 93 20.77 -16.66 -2.18
CA CYS A 93 21.42 -17.73 -2.93
C CYS A 93 21.14 -19.09 -2.28
N LYS A 94 21.19 -19.17 -0.94
CA LYS A 94 20.84 -20.39 -0.18
C LYS A 94 19.37 -20.76 -0.35
N GLN A 95 18.44 -19.80 -0.30
CA GLN A 95 17.02 -20.01 -0.59
C GLN A 95 16.82 -20.51 -2.02
N LYS A 96 17.48 -19.91 -3.01
CA LYS A 96 17.39 -20.36 -4.41
C LYS A 96 17.97 -21.76 -4.64
N ILE A 97 19.03 -22.12 -3.91
CA ILE A 97 19.59 -23.48 -3.90
C ILE A 97 18.62 -24.46 -3.22
N LEU A 98 18.04 -24.09 -2.07
CA LEU A 98 17.04 -24.89 -1.36
C LEU A 98 15.76 -25.09 -2.17
N GLU A 99 15.27 -24.06 -2.87
CA GLU A 99 14.13 -24.17 -3.81
C GLU A 99 14.44 -25.14 -4.97
N ARG A 100 15.70 -25.18 -5.43
CA ARG A 100 16.15 -26.11 -6.46
C ARG A 100 16.27 -27.54 -5.94
N ILE A 101 16.80 -27.74 -4.73
CA ILE A 101 16.98 -29.07 -4.11
C ILE A 101 15.64 -29.66 -3.64
N SER A 102 14.77 -28.83 -3.05
CA SER A 102 13.47 -29.28 -2.53
C SER A 102 12.45 -29.57 -3.62
N GLY A 103 12.70 -29.15 -4.87
CA GLY A 103 11.79 -29.38 -6.00
C GLY A 103 10.52 -28.54 -5.97
N PHE A 104 10.17 -27.85 -4.87
CA PHE A 104 8.96 -27.02 -4.77
C PHE A 104 9.17 -25.59 -5.30
N GLY A 105 9.72 -25.48 -6.51
CA GLY A 105 9.94 -24.21 -7.19
C GLY A 105 8.74 -23.70 -8.01
N PRO A 106 8.80 -22.48 -8.54
CA PRO A 106 7.77 -21.94 -9.44
C PRO A 106 7.53 -22.82 -10.68
N LEU A 107 8.58 -23.50 -11.15
CA LEU A 107 8.52 -24.45 -12.26
C LEU A 107 7.74 -25.72 -11.89
N ASP A 108 7.83 -26.21 -10.65
CA ASP A 108 7.09 -27.39 -10.19
C ASP A 108 5.58 -27.11 -10.11
N ARG A 109 5.19 -25.89 -9.73
CA ARG A 109 3.77 -25.47 -9.83
C ARG A 109 3.28 -25.40 -11.27
N TYR A 110 4.15 -25.12 -12.24
CA TYR A 110 3.78 -25.12 -13.66
C TYR A 110 3.60 -26.56 -14.17
N TYR A 111 4.54 -27.47 -13.88
CA TYR A 111 4.42 -28.88 -14.28
C TYR A 111 3.28 -29.60 -13.57
N ARG A 112 3.06 -29.35 -12.27
CA ARG A 112 1.91 -29.90 -11.52
C ARG A 112 0.58 -29.45 -12.11
N ARG A 113 0.47 -28.17 -12.49
CA ARG A 113 -0.73 -27.62 -13.13
C ARG A 113 -0.93 -28.15 -14.56
N GLN A 114 0.13 -28.52 -15.26
CA GLN A 114 0.04 -29.21 -16.56
C GLN A 114 -0.39 -30.68 -16.38
N ALA A 115 0.10 -31.38 -15.37
CA ALA A 115 -0.31 -32.74 -15.03
C ALA A 115 -1.81 -32.80 -14.66
N GLU A 116 -2.27 -31.90 -13.79
CA GLU A 116 -3.70 -31.78 -13.40
C GLU A 116 -4.63 -31.51 -14.60
N ARG A 117 -4.13 -30.89 -15.68
CA ARG A 117 -4.91 -30.66 -16.91
C ARG A 117 -5.01 -31.91 -17.77
N GLN A 118 -4.02 -32.79 -17.72
CA GLN A 118 -4.05 -34.06 -18.44
C GLN A 118 -4.96 -35.07 -17.75
N GLU A 119 -5.02 -35.07 -16.42
CA GLU A 119 -5.91 -35.96 -15.64
C GLU A 119 -7.41 -35.58 -15.73
N ARG A 120 -7.73 -34.37 -16.21
CA ARG A 120 -9.10 -33.87 -16.42
C ARG A 120 -9.65 -34.11 -17.83
N ARG A 121 -8.90 -34.81 -18.69
CA ARG A 121 -9.36 -35.27 -20.01
C ARG A 121 -9.73 -36.75 -19.93
#